data_AF-A0A9W8IZS4-F1
#
_entry.id   AF-A0A9W8IZS4-F1
#
_cell.length_a   1.000
_cell.length_b   1.000
_cell.length_c   1.000
_cell.angle_alpha   90.00
_cell.angle_beta   90.00
_cell.angle_gamma   90.00
#
_symmetry.space_group_name_H-M   'P 1'
#
loop_
_entity.id
_entity.type
_entity.pdbx_description
1 polymer ?
#
loop_
_entity_poly.entity_id
_entity_poly.type
_entity_poly.pdbx_seq_one_letter_code
_entity_poly.pdbx_strand_id
1 'polypeptide(L)'
;MATSTTAAEQLPAYSVTAQPAFTPAKGGGDALLPQYTFPTRFKIGVVFTDGLLVNIDQIKGHLALLNAFANLKAEVEDLPSGSIHDMPGDRERKWAWFVGLAAERFDIWTRSLQSKDALQPVEDTLPPLDVLMVWHSYMLNPRWYTEDGQRILACKPLIELGQTLGKELTLPPTEARVNTFYTRVGLPFDPFQAASVNLTKKISCPKCRASVVVPYMNDSGSGYLQAGFSASCPLSGCPLITKETLCARKLAENLSRQGMAPDSYLPGTFFTEYQVAHLKAGMELLTKMRQKYNVSTKSQTQSESTVNEELCLSILQGANFKLDEIRGHLGRCKQ
;
A
#
# COMPACT_ATOMS: atom_id res chain seq x y z
N MET A 1 -34.43 -48.29 15.87
CA MET A 1 -33.26 -47.74 16.57
C MET A 1 -32.03 -48.03 15.73
N ALA A 2 -31.50 -47.03 15.04
CA ALA A 2 -30.19 -47.07 14.42
C ALA A 2 -29.53 -45.73 14.72
N THR A 3 -28.66 -45.73 15.73
CA THR A 3 -27.84 -44.60 16.15
C THR A 3 -26.72 -44.39 15.13
N SER A 4 -26.84 -43.36 14.30
CA SER A 4 -25.75 -42.87 13.45
C SER A 4 -24.75 -42.12 14.32
N THR A 5 -23.62 -42.77 14.62
CA THR A 5 -22.51 -42.20 15.37
C THR A 5 -21.82 -41.14 14.50
N THR A 6 -21.89 -39.86 14.89
CA THR A 6 -21.08 -38.80 14.27
C THR A 6 -19.62 -39.05 14.63
N ALA A 7 -18.83 -39.46 13.63
CA ALA A 7 -17.38 -39.57 13.77
C ALA A 7 -16.81 -38.18 14.07
N ALA A 8 -16.04 -38.08 15.16
CA ALA A 8 -15.34 -36.85 15.50
C ALA A 8 -14.29 -36.57 14.41
N GLU A 9 -14.46 -35.47 13.68
CA GLU A 9 -13.52 -35.01 12.66
C GLU A 9 -12.18 -34.69 13.34
N GLN A 10 -11.21 -35.60 13.17
CA GLN A 10 -9.91 -35.50 13.79
C GLN A 10 -9.09 -34.46 13.03
N LEU A 11 -8.88 -33.30 13.63
CA LEU A 11 -8.10 -32.21 13.04
C LEU A 11 -6.63 -32.64 12.90
N PRO A 12 -5.95 -32.33 11.78
CA PRO A 12 -4.53 -32.58 11.64
C PRO A 12 -3.74 -31.75 12.67
N ALA A 13 -2.86 -32.40 13.41
CA ALA A 13 -1.96 -31.76 14.34
C ALA A 13 -0.81 -31.09 13.56
N TYR A 14 -0.74 -29.77 13.60
CA TYR A 14 0.37 -29.03 13.00
C TYR A 14 1.59 -29.11 13.93
N SER A 15 2.65 -29.79 13.47
CA SER A 15 3.93 -29.83 14.18
C SER A 15 4.91 -28.82 13.58
N VAL A 16 5.71 -28.18 14.44
CA VAL A 16 6.68 -27.13 14.05
C VAL A 16 7.84 -27.70 13.21
N THR A 17 7.96 -29.02 13.13
CA THR A 17 9.03 -29.69 12.40
C THR A 17 8.40 -30.40 11.20
N ALA A 18 8.84 -30.08 9.99
CA ALA A 18 8.41 -30.82 8.81
C ALA A 18 8.78 -32.30 8.99
N GLN A 19 7.78 -33.19 8.98
CA GLN A 19 8.09 -34.61 8.96
C GLN A 19 8.84 -34.95 7.67
N PRO A 20 9.91 -35.76 7.74
CA PRO A 20 10.66 -36.12 6.55
C PRO A 20 9.73 -36.82 5.55
N ALA A 21 9.89 -36.46 4.27
CA ALA A 21 9.11 -37.05 3.19
C ALA A 21 9.20 -38.58 3.28
N PHE A 22 8.03 -39.23 3.28
CA PHE A 22 7.94 -40.69 3.29
C PHE A 22 8.46 -41.22 1.95
N THR A 23 9.74 -41.59 1.88
CA THR A 23 10.27 -42.47 0.82
C THR A 23 10.02 -43.92 1.25
N PRO A 24 9.14 -44.67 0.57
CA PRO A 24 8.88 -46.05 0.92
C PRO A 24 10.13 -46.89 0.64
N ALA A 25 10.71 -47.47 1.67
CA ALA A 25 11.71 -48.50 1.52
C ALA A 25 11.00 -49.80 1.16
N LYS A 26 11.18 -50.25 -0.09
CA LYS A 26 10.68 -51.48 -0.73
C LYS A 26 9.36 -51.33 -1.48
N GLY A 27 9.47 -51.47 -2.81
CA GLY A 27 8.33 -51.61 -3.70
C GLY A 27 7.62 -52.95 -3.52
N GLY A 28 6.29 -52.92 -3.67
CA GLY A 28 5.45 -54.10 -3.74
C GLY A 28 4.08 -53.90 -3.10
N GLY A 29 3.06 -53.65 -3.93
CA GLY A 29 1.64 -53.74 -3.57
C GLY A 29 1.02 -52.43 -3.09
N ASP A 30 -0.17 -52.13 -3.61
CA ASP A 30 -1.06 -50.99 -3.33
C ASP A 30 -1.26 -50.70 -1.82
N ALA A 31 -0.24 -50.13 -1.17
CA ALA A 31 -0.42 -49.46 0.10
C ALA A 31 -1.16 -48.16 -0.19
N LEU A 32 -2.50 -48.23 -0.14
CA LEU A 32 -3.40 -47.09 -0.21
C LEU A 32 -2.84 -45.99 0.69
N LEU A 33 -2.34 -44.92 0.07
CA LEU A 33 -2.00 -43.69 0.78
C LEU A 33 -3.19 -43.37 1.69
N PRO A 34 -2.97 -42.97 2.96
CA PRO A 34 -4.07 -42.61 3.84
C PRO A 34 -4.96 -41.61 3.10
N GLN A 35 -6.24 -41.96 2.93
CA GLN A 35 -7.22 -41.10 2.30
C GLN A 35 -7.32 -39.83 3.13
N TYR A 36 -6.58 -38.81 2.72
CA TYR A 36 -6.65 -37.49 3.31
C TYR A 36 -7.84 -36.77 2.66
N THR A 37 -8.92 -36.68 3.42
CA THR A 37 -10.04 -35.81 3.05
C THR A 37 -9.68 -34.39 3.47
N PHE A 38 -9.47 -33.51 2.50
CA PHE A 38 -9.17 -32.11 2.79
C PHE A 38 -10.34 -31.48 3.57
N PRO A 39 -10.10 -30.82 4.72
CA PRO A 39 -11.15 -30.21 5.52
C PRO A 39 -11.94 -29.20 4.69
N THR A 40 -13.27 -29.27 4.73
CA THR A 40 -14.13 -28.33 4.00
C THR A 40 -14.36 -27.03 4.78
N ARG A 41 -13.99 -27.00 6.07
CA ARG A 41 -14.11 -25.86 6.98
C ARG A 41 -12.91 -25.81 7.93
N PHE A 42 -12.57 -24.61 8.40
CA PHE A 42 -11.46 -24.36 9.31
C PHE A 42 -11.94 -23.61 10.54
N LYS A 43 -11.35 -23.87 11.71
CA LYS A 43 -11.61 -23.10 12.93
C LYS A 43 -10.62 -21.93 13.02
N ILE A 44 -11.14 -20.71 13.05
CA ILE A 44 -10.37 -19.47 13.22
C ILE A 44 -10.85 -18.81 14.52
N GLY A 45 -9.99 -18.83 15.55
CA GLY A 45 -10.37 -18.42 16.89
C GLY A 45 -11.51 -19.29 17.43
N VAL A 46 -12.68 -18.69 17.67
CA VAL A 46 -13.88 -19.38 18.15
C VAL A 46 -14.89 -19.71 17.04
N VAL A 47 -14.62 -19.27 15.80
CA VAL A 47 -15.56 -19.35 14.67
C VAL A 47 -15.09 -20.42 13.69
N PHE A 48 -16.02 -21.18 13.11
CA PHE A 48 -15.75 -22.05 11.97
C PHE A 48 -16.06 -21.32 10.66
N THR A 49 -15.24 -21.52 9.64
CA THR A 49 -15.51 -20.97 8.30
C THR A 49 -16.72 -21.66 7.68
N ASP A 50 -17.46 -20.95 6.83
CA ASP A 50 -18.63 -21.51 6.14
C ASP A 50 -18.23 -22.54 5.06
N GLY A 51 -16.98 -22.48 4.61
CA GLY A 51 -16.39 -23.38 3.62
C GLY A 51 -14.87 -23.18 3.53
N LEU A 52 -14.29 -23.56 2.40
CA LEU A 52 -12.89 -23.27 2.08
C LEU A 52 -12.68 -21.76 1.99
N LEU A 53 -11.59 -21.28 2.59
CA LEU A 53 -11.20 -19.87 2.49
C LEU A 53 -10.83 -19.46 1.06
N VAL A 54 -10.28 -20.41 0.30
CA VAL A 54 -9.90 -20.25 -1.10
C VAL A 54 -10.26 -21.51 -1.87
N ASN A 55 -10.75 -21.35 -3.10
CA ASN A 55 -11.04 -22.46 -4.00
C ASN A 55 -9.92 -22.64 -5.05
N ILE A 56 -9.95 -23.76 -5.77
CA ILE A 56 -8.91 -24.12 -6.75
C ILE A 56 -8.80 -23.07 -7.87
N ASP A 57 -9.92 -22.50 -8.32
CA ASP A 57 -9.91 -21.50 -9.40
C ASP A 57 -9.25 -20.20 -8.95
N GLN A 58 -9.49 -19.77 -7.71
CA GLN A 58 -8.81 -18.62 -7.10
C GLN A 58 -7.31 -18.85 -6.97
N ILE A 59 -6.89 -20.07 -6.58
CA ILE A 59 -5.46 -20.43 -6.51
C ILE A 59 -4.83 -20.36 -7.91
N LYS A 60 -5.48 -20.93 -8.93
CA LYS A 60 -5.02 -20.86 -10.32
C LYS A 60 -4.91 -19.42 -10.81
N GLY A 61 -5.92 -18.59 -10.54
CA GLY A 61 -5.93 -17.17 -10.90
C GLY A 61 -4.80 -16.39 -10.23
N HIS A 62 -4.56 -16.64 -8.94
CA HIS A 62 -3.45 -16.03 -8.21
C HIS A 62 -2.09 -16.45 -8.75
N LEU A 63 -1.87 -17.74 -9.02
CA LEU A 63 -0.63 -18.23 -9.63
C LEU A 63 -0.40 -17.65 -11.03
N ALA A 64 -1.46 -17.50 -11.84
CA ALA A 64 -1.37 -16.84 -13.14
C ALA A 64 -0.95 -15.38 -13.01
N LEU A 65 -1.49 -14.66 -12.01
CA LEU A 65 -1.07 -13.29 -11.71
C LEU A 65 0.40 -13.20 -11.29
N LEU A 66 0.85 -14.07 -10.39
CA LEU A 66 2.25 -14.10 -9.97
C LEU A 66 3.19 -14.40 -11.14
N ASN A 67 2.79 -15.31 -12.03
CA ASN A 67 3.52 -15.58 -13.27
C ASN A 67 3.56 -14.35 -14.19
N ALA A 68 2.46 -13.60 -14.31
CA ALA A 68 2.43 -12.35 -15.08
C ALA A 68 3.39 -11.30 -14.50
N PHE A 69 3.47 -11.15 -13.17
CA PHE A 69 4.45 -10.27 -12.53
C PHE A 69 5.90 -10.71 -12.77
N ALA A 70 6.17 -12.02 -12.72
CA ALA A 70 7.49 -12.56 -13.00
C ALA A 70 7.91 -12.28 -14.46
N ASN A 71 7.00 -12.46 -15.41
CA ASN A 71 7.23 -12.14 -16.82
C ASN A 71 7.46 -10.64 -17.04
N LEU A 72 6.65 -9.78 -16.42
CA LEU A 72 6.83 -8.32 -16.48
C LEU A 72 8.20 -7.91 -15.95
N LYS A 73 8.64 -8.50 -14.84
CA LYS A 73 9.98 -8.26 -14.29
C LYS A 73 11.08 -8.68 -15.26
N ALA A 74 10.98 -9.88 -15.85
CA ALA A 74 11.96 -10.36 -16.82
C ALA A 74 12.03 -9.43 -18.04
N GLU A 75 10.88 -9.01 -18.57
CA GLU A 75 10.80 -8.06 -19.69
C GLU A 75 11.50 -6.73 -19.38
N VAL A 76 11.23 -6.14 -18.20
CA VAL A 76 11.89 -4.91 -17.74
C VAL A 76 13.40 -5.07 -17.62
N GLU A 77 13.87 -6.17 -17.04
CA GLU A 77 15.31 -6.40 -16.84
C GLU A 77 16.06 -6.61 -18.17
N ASP A 78 15.39 -7.24 -19.14
CA ASP A 78 15.94 -7.58 -20.45
C ASP A 78 15.85 -6.44 -21.48
N LEU A 79 15.17 -5.33 -21.16
CA LEU A 79 15.12 -4.14 -22.02
C LEU A 79 16.55 -3.65 -22.38
N PRO A 80 16.83 -3.32 -23.65
CA PRO A 80 18.12 -2.76 -24.04
C PRO A 80 18.44 -1.46 -23.28
N SER A 81 19.70 -1.30 -22.84
CA SER A 81 20.14 -0.06 -22.21
C SER A 81 19.88 1.16 -23.11
N GLY A 82 19.27 2.21 -22.55
CA GLY A 82 18.93 3.43 -23.29
C GLY A 82 17.68 3.34 -24.16
N SER A 83 16.92 2.23 -24.13
CA SER A 83 15.64 2.13 -24.85
C SER A 83 14.56 3.08 -24.30
N ILE A 84 14.63 3.41 -23.02
CA ILE A 84 13.77 4.38 -22.34
C ILE A 84 14.65 5.44 -21.68
N HIS A 85 14.25 6.71 -21.81
CA HIS A 85 14.94 7.85 -21.22
C HIS A 85 15.10 7.68 -19.70
N ASP A 86 16.27 8.03 -19.17
CA ASP A 86 16.67 7.89 -17.75
C ASP A 86 16.60 6.48 -17.13
N MET A 87 16.34 5.43 -17.92
CA MET A 87 16.34 4.07 -17.42
C MET A 87 17.77 3.64 -17.01
N PRO A 88 17.97 3.12 -15.79
CA PRO A 88 19.27 2.60 -15.37
C PRO A 88 19.75 1.45 -16.27
N GLY A 89 21.07 1.27 -16.39
CA GLY A 89 21.64 0.16 -17.16
C GLY A 89 21.66 -1.20 -16.44
N ASP A 90 21.75 -1.19 -15.12
CA ASP A 90 21.83 -2.39 -14.27
C ASP A 90 20.45 -3.05 -14.08
N ARG A 91 20.39 -4.39 -14.10
CA ARG A 91 19.13 -5.16 -14.03
C ARG A 91 18.32 -4.86 -12.76
N GLU A 92 18.96 -4.90 -11.59
CA GLU A 92 18.27 -4.66 -10.32
C GLU A 92 17.79 -3.21 -10.23
N ARG A 93 18.62 -2.26 -10.69
CA ARG A 93 18.24 -0.85 -10.74
C ARG A 93 17.12 -0.56 -11.74
N LYS A 94 17.06 -1.25 -12.89
CA LYS A 94 15.92 -1.16 -13.83
C LYS A 94 14.63 -1.56 -13.14
N TRP A 95 14.65 -2.70 -12.45
CA TRP A 95 13.46 -3.17 -11.74
C TRP A 95 13.03 -2.19 -10.64
N ALA A 96 13.96 -1.70 -9.82
CA ALA A 96 13.65 -0.73 -8.78
C ALA A 96 13.10 0.59 -9.34
N TRP A 97 13.68 1.10 -10.43
CA TRP A 97 13.20 2.28 -11.16
C TRP A 97 11.77 2.07 -11.70
N PHE A 98 11.53 0.94 -12.37
CA PHE A 98 10.23 0.59 -12.94
C PHE A 98 9.15 0.47 -11.86
N VAL A 99 9.46 -0.22 -10.75
CA VAL A 99 8.55 -0.31 -9.59
C VAL A 99 8.25 1.07 -9.01
N GLY A 100 9.25 1.97 -8.99
CA GLY A 100 9.05 3.37 -8.60
C GLY A 100 8.04 4.09 -9.47
N LEU A 101 8.12 3.95 -10.80
CA LEU A 101 7.14 4.53 -11.73
C LEU A 101 5.76 3.88 -11.59
N ALA A 102 5.70 2.56 -11.40
CA ALA A 102 4.45 1.83 -11.18
C ALA A 102 3.73 2.32 -9.90
N ALA A 103 4.48 2.60 -8.83
CA ALA A 103 3.94 3.14 -7.59
C ALA A 103 3.35 4.55 -7.77
N GLU A 104 3.96 5.37 -8.63
CA GLU A 104 3.44 6.69 -8.99
C GLU A 104 2.15 6.59 -9.79
N ARG A 105 2.09 5.68 -10.77
CA ARG A 105 0.87 5.39 -11.52
C ARG A 105 -0.24 4.86 -10.60
N PHE A 106 0.11 4.03 -9.61
CA PHE A 106 -0.82 3.55 -8.59
C PHE A 106 -1.38 4.68 -7.70
N ASP A 107 -0.56 5.64 -7.25
CA ASP A 107 -1.04 6.79 -6.45
C ASP A 107 -2.03 7.65 -7.24
N ILE A 108 -1.74 7.92 -8.52
CA ILE A 108 -2.66 8.68 -9.40
C ILE A 108 -3.95 7.90 -9.63
N TRP A 109 -3.85 6.62 -10.01
CA TRP A 109 -5.02 5.76 -10.24
C TRP A 109 -5.91 5.69 -9.00
N THR A 110 -5.34 5.40 -7.84
CA THR A 110 -6.08 5.31 -6.56
C THR A 110 -6.85 6.59 -6.26
N ARG A 111 -6.23 7.76 -6.45
CA ARG A 111 -6.90 9.07 -6.23
C ARG A 111 -8.00 9.37 -7.23
N SER A 112 -7.97 8.73 -8.41
CA SER A 112 -8.98 8.89 -9.45
C SER A 112 -10.20 8.00 -9.25
N LEU A 113 -10.11 7.00 -8.35
CA LEU A 113 -11.20 6.07 -8.08
C LEU A 113 -12.37 6.76 -7.37
N GLN A 114 -13.57 6.29 -7.69
CA GLN A 114 -14.84 6.71 -7.12
C GLN A 114 -15.55 5.47 -6.54
N SER A 115 -16.43 5.64 -5.55
CA SER A 115 -17.18 4.52 -4.96
C SER A 115 -18.03 3.75 -5.98
N LYS A 116 -18.48 4.41 -7.06
CA LYS A 116 -19.25 3.76 -8.13
C LYS A 116 -18.42 2.76 -8.95
N ASP A 117 -17.09 2.86 -8.92
CA ASP A 117 -16.22 1.98 -9.70
C ASP A 117 -16.26 0.56 -9.14
N ALA A 118 -16.46 0.39 -7.84
CA ALA A 118 -16.67 -0.91 -7.24
C ALA A 118 -17.97 -1.61 -7.69
N LEU A 119 -18.89 -0.87 -8.32
CA LEU A 119 -20.13 -1.40 -8.89
C LEU A 119 -19.98 -1.81 -10.36
N GLN A 120 -18.87 -1.47 -11.00
CA GLN A 120 -18.59 -1.85 -12.38
C GLN A 120 -17.97 -3.27 -12.42
N PRO A 121 -18.07 -3.96 -13.56
CA PRO A 121 -17.34 -5.21 -13.76
C PRO A 121 -15.84 -5.02 -13.49
N VAL A 122 -15.21 -5.99 -12.83
CA VAL A 122 -13.81 -5.87 -12.42
C VAL A 122 -12.90 -5.80 -13.65
N GLU A 123 -13.29 -6.46 -14.73
CA GLU A 123 -12.56 -6.51 -16.01
C GLU A 123 -12.40 -5.12 -16.63
N ASP A 124 -13.37 -4.23 -16.41
CA ASP A 124 -13.39 -2.86 -16.94
C ASP A 124 -12.68 -1.86 -16.02
N THR A 125 -12.48 -2.21 -14.75
CA THR A 125 -11.90 -1.32 -13.72
C THR A 125 -10.49 -1.67 -13.32
N LEU A 126 -10.00 -2.86 -13.67
CA LEU A 126 -8.64 -3.27 -13.34
C LEU A 126 -7.60 -2.32 -13.95
N PRO A 127 -6.60 -1.90 -13.17
CA PRO A 127 -5.53 -1.09 -13.73
C PRO A 127 -4.56 -1.94 -14.57
N PRO A 128 -3.58 -1.34 -15.26
CA PRO A 128 -2.48 -2.04 -15.91
C PRO A 128 -1.71 -2.96 -14.95
N LEU A 129 -0.97 -3.92 -15.51
CA LEU A 129 -0.30 -4.98 -14.74
C LEU A 129 0.72 -4.45 -13.71
N ASP A 130 1.46 -3.39 -14.03
CA ASP A 130 2.43 -2.75 -13.12
C ASP A 130 1.74 -2.08 -11.92
N VAL A 131 0.63 -1.41 -12.16
CA VAL A 131 -0.19 -0.80 -11.09
C VAL A 131 -0.85 -1.90 -10.24
N LEU A 132 -1.34 -2.96 -10.86
CA LEU A 132 -1.91 -4.12 -10.17
C LEU A 132 -0.86 -4.81 -9.30
N MET A 133 0.40 -4.88 -9.73
CA MET A 133 1.50 -5.42 -8.93
C MET A 133 1.74 -4.63 -7.65
N VAL A 134 1.73 -3.29 -7.73
CA VAL A 134 1.87 -2.43 -6.55
C VAL A 134 0.68 -2.60 -5.62
N TRP A 135 -0.53 -2.59 -6.18
CA TRP A 135 -1.76 -2.79 -5.40
C TRP A 135 -1.78 -4.15 -4.69
N HIS A 136 -1.43 -5.22 -5.40
CA HIS A 136 -1.30 -6.56 -4.83
C HIS A 136 -0.29 -6.59 -3.68
N SER A 137 0.90 -6.02 -3.87
CA SER A 137 1.94 -5.93 -2.83
C SER A 137 1.45 -5.16 -1.60
N TYR A 138 0.61 -4.14 -1.81
CA TYR A 138 -0.02 -3.39 -0.74
C TYR A 138 -1.06 -4.24 0.03
N MET A 139 -1.87 -5.05 -0.67
CA MET A 139 -2.84 -5.99 -0.06
C MET A 139 -2.18 -7.06 0.82
N LEU A 140 -0.91 -7.42 0.57
CA LEU A 140 -0.15 -8.34 1.42
C LEU A 140 0.14 -7.79 2.83
N ASN A 141 -0.19 -6.53 3.10
CA ASN A 141 -0.14 -5.93 4.43
C ASN A 141 -1.57 -5.67 4.95
N PRO A 142 -2.35 -6.73 5.26
CA PRO A 142 -3.81 -6.62 5.43
C PRO A 142 -4.23 -5.62 6.51
N ARG A 143 -3.49 -5.54 7.63
CA ARG A 143 -3.78 -4.56 8.69
C ARG A 143 -3.67 -3.12 8.19
N TRP A 144 -2.58 -2.79 7.50
CA TRP A 144 -2.36 -1.45 6.95
C TRP A 144 -3.32 -1.15 5.81
N TYR A 145 -3.52 -2.12 4.92
CA TYR A 145 -4.42 -2.02 3.78
C TYR A 145 -5.86 -1.71 4.21
N THR A 146 -6.40 -2.49 5.15
CA THR A 146 -7.75 -2.24 5.68
C THR A 146 -7.80 -0.90 6.42
N GLU A 147 -6.76 -0.56 7.19
CA GLU A 147 -6.78 0.66 8.02
C GLU A 147 -6.84 1.89 7.13
N ASP A 148 -5.96 1.96 6.15
CA ASP A 148 -5.92 3.07 5.21
C ASP A 148 -7.18 3.12 4.34
N GLY A 149 -7.81 1.98 4.01
CA GLY A 149 -9.11 1.96 3.33
C GLY A 149 -10.25 2.61 4.12
N GLN A 150 -10.16 2.65 5.46
CA GLN A 150 -11.12 3.34 6.32
C GLN A 150 -10.68 4.76 6.68
N ARG A 151 -9.37 4.97 6.80
CA ARG A 151 -8.74 6.20 7.27
C ARG A 151 -8.54 7.22 6.14
N ILE A 152 -8.21 6.77 4.94
CA ILE A 152 -7.90 7.61 3.78
C ILE A 152 -9.02 7.50 2.76
N LEU A 153 -9.74 8.61 2.52
CA LEU A 153 -10.90 8.62 1.61
C LEU A 153 -10.58 8.06 0.21
N ALA A 154 -9.42 8.41 -0.35
CA ALA A 154 -8.97 7.92 -1.66
C ALA A 154 -8.73 6.40 -1.71
N CYS A 155 -8.47 5.76 -0.56
CA CYS A 155 -8.23 4.32 -0.49
C CYS A 155 -9.52 3.51 -0.28
N LYS A 156 -10.63 4.16 0.08
CA LYS A 156 -11.90 3.46 0.34
C LYS A 156 -12.37 2.59 -0.85
N PRO A 157 -12.36 3.07 -2.10
CA PRO A 157 -12.76 2.25 -3.25
C PRO A 157 -11.87 1.01 -3.45
N LEU A 158 -10.60 1.04 -3.01
CA LEU A 158 -9.71 -0.11 -3.13
C LEU A 158 -10.19 -1.31 -2.30
N ILE A 159 -10.81 -1.07 -1.14
CA ILE A 159 -11.32 -2.15 -0.30
C ILE A 159 -12.46 -2.87 -1.00
N GLU A 160 -13.37 -2.11 -1.59
CA GLU A 160 -14.54 -2.64 -2.30
C GLU A 160 -14.10 -3.38 -3.56
N LEU A 161 -13.18 -2.82 -4.36
CA LEU A 161 -12.61 -3.47 -5.54
C LEU A 161 -11.76 -4.70 -5.20
N GLY A 162 -11.04 -4.69 -4.07
CA GLY A 162 -10.17 -5.79 -3.68
C GLY A 162 -10.94 -7.08 -3.34
N GLN A 163 -12.21 -6.97 -2.93
CA GLN A 163 -13.06 -8.13 -2.64
C GLN A 163 -13.45 -8.91 -3.88
N THR A 164 -13.44 -8.28 -5.06
CA THR A 164 -13.81 -8.90 -6.33
C THR A 164 -12.60 -9.43 -7.11
N LEU A 165 -11.37 -9.18 -6.62
CA LEU A 165 -10.13 -9.62 -7.24
C LEU A 165 -9.93 -11.14 -7.05
N GLY A 166 -10.24 -11.95 -8.08
CA GLY A 166 -10.05 -13.40 -7.96
C GLY A 166 -10.26 -14.28 -9.20
N LYS A 167 -10.68 -13.74 -10.35
CA LYS A 167 -10.99 -14.56 -11.54
C LYS A 167 -10.41 -14.09 -12.89
N GLU A 168 -9.94 -12.85 -13.01
CA GLU A 168 -10.03 -12.14 -14.31
C GLU A 168 -8.70 -11.48 -14.76
N LEU A 169 -7.59 -12.20 -14.74
CA LEU A 169 -6.26 -11.59 -15.04
C LEU A 169 -5.59 -12.08 -16.32
N THR A 170 -6.27 -12.95 -17.08
CA THR A 170 -5.69 -13.60 -18.26
C THR A 170 -6.18 -13.03 -19.59
N LEU A 171 -7.18 -12.15 -19.60
CA LEU A 171 -7.71 -11.55 -20.82
C LEU A 171 -7.00 -10.23 -21.15
N PRO A 172 -6.74 -9.95 -22.45
CA PRO A 172 -6.22 -8.66 -22.87
C PRO A 172 -7.21 -7.54 -22.48
N PRO A 173 -6.70 -6.33 -22.14
CA PRO A 173 -7.56 -5.23 -21.73
C PRO A 173 -8.49 -4.80 -22.89
N THR A 174 -9.76 -4.52 -22.58
CA THR A 174 -10.69 -3.93 -23.54
C THR A 174 -10.30 -2.49 -23.87
N GLU A 175 -10.70 -2.00 -25.05
CA GLU A 175 -10.45 -0.59 -25.43
C GLU A 175 -11.10 0.38 -24.43
N ALA A 176 -12.29 0.05 -23.92
CA ALA A 176 -12.99 0.82 -22.91
C ALA A 176 -12.18 0.95 -21.61
N ARG A 177 -11.56 -0.14 -21.15
CA ARG A 177 -10.67 -0.15 -19.97
C ARG A 177 -9.43 0.72 -20.18
N VAL A 178 -8.79 0.59 -21.34
CA VAL A 178 -7.62 1.39 -21.72
C VAL A 178 -7.95 2.89 -21.74
N ASN A 179 -9.05 3.27 -22.41
CA ASN A 179 -9.51 4.65 -22.50
C ASN A 179 -9.89 5.20 -21.12
N THR A 180 -10.62 4.42 -20.31
CA THR A 180 -11.01 4.84 -18.95
C THR A 180 -9.80 5.13 -18.09
N PHE A 181 -8.78 4.28 -18.12
CA PHE A 181 -7.53 4.52 -17.39
C PHE A 181 -6.84 5.78 -17.90
N TYR A 182 -6.68 5.95 -19.22
CA TYR A 182 -6.02 7.11 -19.80
C TYR A 182 -6.73 8.42 -19.44
N THR A 183 -8.07 8.47 -19.52
CA THR A 183 -8.85 9.66 -19.15
C THR A 183 -8.68 10.04 -17.68
N ARG A 184 -8.54 9.06 -16.79
CA ARG A 184 -8.42 9.29 -15.34
C ARG A 184 -7.00 9.60 -14.88
N VAL A 185 -6.02 8.87 -15.42
CA VAL A 185 -4.62 8.91 -14.97
C VAL A 185 -3.80 9.88 -15.81
N GLY A 186 -4.22 10.15 -17.06
CA GLY A 186 -3.49 11.00 -18.00
C GLY A 186 -2.20 10.38 -18.53
N LEU A 187 -2.03 9.06 -18.37
CA LEU A 187 -0.85 8.31 -18.81
C LEU A 187 -1.28 7.12 -19.67
N PRO A 188 -0.45 6.70 -20.65
CA PRO A 188 -0.69 5.48 -21.42
C PRO A 188 -0.99 4.29 -20.51
N PHE A 189 -1.82 3.35 -20.97
CA PHE A 189 -2.10 2.11 -20.24
C PHE A 189 -0.87 1.20 -20.21
N ASP A 190 -0.14 1.13 -21.33
CA ASP A 190 1.12 0.41 -21.44
C ASP A 190 2.20 1.05 -20.53
N PRO A 191 2.86 0.27 -19.65
CA PRO A 191 3.83 0.81 -18.71
C PRO A 191 5.13 1.32 -19.35
N PHE A 192 5.57 0.75 -20.47
CA PHE A 192 6.79 1.16 -21.17
C PHE A 192 6.57 2.46 -21.95
N GLN A 193 5.40 2.60 -22.59
CA GLN A 193 4.99 3.87 -23.18
C GLN A 193 4.84 4.95 -22.12
N ALA A 194 4.20 4.62 -20.99
CA ALA A 194 4.06 5.55 -19.87
C ALA A 194 5.43 5.98 -19.30
N ALA A 195 6.38 5.05 -19.14
CA ALA A 195 7.73 5.35 -18.68
C ALA A 195 8.50 6.30 -19.62
N SER A 196 8.17 6.29 -20.91
CA SER A 196 8.81 7.17 -21.90
C SER A 196 8.32 8.62 -21.87
N VAL A 197 7.13 8.87 -21.30
CA VAL A 197 6.52 10.21 -21.25
C VAL A 197 6.37 10.78 -19.83
N ASN A 198 6.31 9.91 -18.81
CA ASN A 198 6.13 10.30 -17.42
C ASN A 198 7.48 10.50 -16.73
N LEU A 199 8.11 11.65 -16.97
CA LEU A 199 9.48 11.91 -16.52
C LEU A 199 9.58 12.74 -15.23
N THR A 200 8.46 13.28 -14.74
CA THR A 200 8.46 14.22 -13.60
C THR A 200 7.37 13.92 -12.59
N LYS A 201 7.60 14.34 -11.35
CA LYS A 201 6.64 14.31 -10.25
C LYS A 201 6.37 15.72 -9.75
N LYS A 202 5.09 16.01 -9.48
CA LYS A 202 4.69 17.18 -8.69
C LYS A 202 4.73 16.84 -7.21
N ILE A 203 5.48 17.62 -6.42
CA ILE A 203 5.55 17.53 -4.96
C ILE A 203 5.14 18.86 -4.33
N SER A 204 4.80 18.83 -3.03
CA SER A 204 4.51 20.05 -2.27
C SER A 204 5.65 20.37 -1.31
N CYS A 205 6.10 21.62 -1.29
CA CYS A 205 7.12 22.07 -0.34
C CYS A 205 6.65 21.85 1.12
N PRO A 206 7.48 21.24 1.99
CA PRO A 206 7.18 21.02 3.42
C PRO A 206 6.81 22.27 4.21
N LYS A 207 7.34 23.43 3.81
CA LYS A 207 7.14 24.70 4.52
C LYS A 207 6.01 25.53 3.93
N CYS A 208 6.09 25.89 2.66
CA CYS A 208 5.19 26.88 2.05
C CYS A 208 4.08 26.27 1.20
N ARG A 209 4.03 24.93 1.06
CA ARG A 209 3.07 24.20 0.23
C ARG A 209 3.11 24.50 -1.28
N ALA A 210 4.01 25.37 -1.73
CA ALA A 210 4.23 25.61 -3.15
C ALA A 210 4.48 24.30 -3.90
N SER A 211 3.82 24.16 -5.05
CA SER A 211 3.99 23.03 -5.95
C SER A 211 5.37 23.12 -6.61
N VAL A 212 6.18 22.08 -6.47
CA VAL A 212 7.49 21.94 -7.11
C VAL A 212 7.43 20.75 -8.06
N VAL A 213 7.86 20.93 -9.30
CA VAL A 213 8.00 19.84 -10.27
C VAL A 213 9.44 19.37 -10.24
N VAL A 214 9.65 18.08 -10.01
CA VAL A 214 10.97 17.45 -9.92
C VAL A 214 11.06 16.30 -10.92
N PRO A 215 12.22 16.05 -11.54
CA PRO A 215 12.38 14.88 -12.39
C PRO A 215 12.40 13.60 -11.54
N TYR A 216 11.94 12.48 -12.09
CA TYR A 216 12.07 11.18 -11.42
C TYR A 216 13.54 10.77 -11.30
N MET A 217 14.32 11.04 -12.34
CA MET A 217 15.72 10.67 -12.47
C MET A 217 16.48 11.84 -13.08
N ASN A 218 17.76 11.99 -12.74
CA ASN A 218 18.67 12.89 -13.43
C ASN A 218 20.12 12.42 -13.26
N ASP A 219 21.03 12.99 -14.05
CA ASP A 219 22.46 12.63 -14.04
C ASP A 219 23.17 12.96 -12.72
N SER A 220 22.64 13.94 -11.99
CA SER A 220 23.20 14.35 -10.70
C SER A 220 22.85 13.41 -9.54
N GLY A 221 22.00 12.41 -9.75
CA GLY A 221 21.58 11.47 -8.71
C GLY A 221 20.56 12.03 -7.71
N SER A 222 19.94 13.17 -8.03
CA SER A 222 19.04 13.92 -7.14
C SER A 222 17.56 13.84 -7.50
N GLY A 223 17.19 13.04 -8.50
CA GLY A 223 15.81 12.81 -8.93
C GLY A 223 14.97 12.07 -7.88
N TYR A 224 13.64 12.17 -8.00
CA TYR A 224 12.71 11.66 -6.98
C TYR A 224 12.81 10.16 -6.71
N LEU A 225 13.18 9.33 -7.69
CA LEU A 225 13.36 7.89 -7.53
C LEU A 225 14.81 7.51 -7.15
N GLN A 226 15.70 8.48 -7.03
CA GLN A 226 17.10 8.25 -6.67
C GLN A 226 17.31 8.40 -5.16
N ALA A 227 18.27 7.66 -4.60
CA ALA A 227 18.55 7.65 -3.18
C ALA A 227 18.95 9.04 -2.63
N GLY A 228 19.63 9.85 -3.46
CA GLY A 228 20.08 11.20 -3.13
C GLY A 228 19.04 12.28 -3.40
N PHE A 229 17.74 11.96 -3.48
CA PHE A 229 16.70 12.93 -3.83
C PHE A 229 16.81 14.24 -3.04
N SER A 230 16.97 15.33 -3.78
CA SER A 230 17.01 16.68 -3.23
C SER A 230 16.44 17.68 -4.23
N ALA A 231 15.62 18.63 -3.77
CA ALA A 231 15.09 19.70 -4.59
C ALA A 231 15.00 21.01 -3.81
N SER A 232 15.13 22.13 -4.51
CA SER A 232 14.98 23.47 -3.94
C SER A 232 13.59 24.02 -4.21
N CYS A 233 13.00 24.64 -3.19
CA CYS A 233 11.75 25.38 -3.36
C CYS A 233 12.03 26.72 -4.06
N PRO A 234 11.19 27.16 -5.01
CA PRO A 234 11.36 28.45 -5.68
C PRO A 234 11.11 29.65 -4.75
N LEU A 235 10.38 29.45 -3.65
CA LEU A 235 10.16 30.46 -2.62
C LEU A 235 11.31 30.49 -1.60
N SER A 236 11.73 31.69 -1.22
CA SER A 236 12.82 31.92 -0.29
C SER A 236 12.51 31.44 1.14
N GLY A 237 13.55 31.14 1.91
CA GLY A 237 13.44 30.73 3.31
C GLY A 237 12.84 29.34 3.53
N CYS A 238 12.71 28.51 2.49
CA CYS A 238 12.27 27.13 2.60
C CYS A 238 13.46 26.17 2.80
N PRO A 239 13.29 25.06 3.54
CA PRO A 239 14.34 24.06 3.68
C PRO A 239 14.58 23.36 2.34
N LEU A 240 15.75 22.70 2.23
CA LEU A 240 16.00 21.75 1.14
C LEU A 240 14.96 20.62 1.21
N ILE A 241 14.35 20.28 0.07
CA ILE A 241 13.32 19.25 0.00
C ILE A 241 14.00 17.91 -0.26
N THR A 242 14.01 17.04 0.75
CA THR A 242 14.46 15.64 0.68
C THR A 242 13.31 14.70 1.03
N LYS A 243 13.48 13.38 0.81
CA LYS A 243 12.50 12.37 1.27
C LYS A 243 12.23 12.49 2.77
N GLU A 244 13.26 12.74 3.56
CA GLU A 244 13.14 12.91 5.00
C GLU A 244 12.27 14.12 5.35
N THR A 245 12.51 15.29 4.74
CA THR A 245 11.69 16.49 5.01
C THR A 245 10.22 16.32 4.58
N LEU A 246 9.96 15.58 3.49
CA LEU A 246 8.60 15.22 3.06
C LEU A 246 7.93 14.28 4.08
N CYS A 247 8.67 13.31 4.62
CA CYS A 247 8.19 12.43 5.68
C CYS A 247 7.94 13.19 7.00
N ALA A 248 8.84 14.11 7.37
CA ALA A 248 8.68 14.98 8.54
C ALA A 248 7.40 15.81 8.41
N ARG A 249 7.14 16.39 7.23
CA ARG A 249 5.88 17.09 6.92
C ARG A 249 4.67 16.17 7.08
N LYS A 250 4.70 14.98 6.47
CA LYS A 250 3.59 14.01 6.57
C LYS A 250 3.29 13.64 8.04
N LEU A 251 4.33 13.45 8.86
CA LEU A 251 4.16 13.16 10.28
C LEU A 251 3.60 14.37 11.04
N ALA A 252 4.14 15.57 10.80
CA ALA A 252 3.65 16.80 11.42
C ALA A 252 2.19 17.10 11.06
N GLU A 253 1.77 16.83 9.82
CA GLU A 253 0.36 16.92 9.41
C GLU A 253 -0.51 15.97 10.22
N ASN A 254 -0.12 14.69 10.34
CA ASN A 254 -0.87 13.73 11.15
C ASN A 254 -0.96 14.15 12.63
N LEU A 255 0.12 14.72 13.19
CA LEU A 255 0.16 15.21 14.58
C LEU A 255 -0.58 16.55 14.78
N SER A 256 -0.97 17.23 13.71
CA SER A 256 -1.67 18.51 13.76
C SER A 256 -3.13 18.41 13.31
N ARG A 257 -3.59 17.21 12.95
CA ARG A 257 -5.01 16.99 12.66
C ARG A 257 -5.89 17.22 13.87
N GLN A 258 -7.09 17.69 13.59
CA GLN A 258 -8.14 18.02 14.56
C GLN A 258 -9.40 17.22 14.27
N GLY A 259 -10.30 17.13 15.25
CA GLY A 259 -11.55 16.40 15.13
C GLY A 259 -11.42 14.88 15.32
N MET A 260 -12.51 14.18 15.02
CA MET A 260 -12.69 12.73 15.23
C MET A 260 -12.90 11.96 13.92
N ALA A 261 -12.65 12.62 12.78
CA ALA A 261 -12.74 11.97 11.48
C ALA A 261 -11.70 10.83 11.39
N PRO A 262 -11.96 9.77 10.60
CA PRO A 262 -11.02 8.66 10.47
C PRO A 262 -9.59 9.11 10.14
N ASP A 263 -9.43 10.08 9.23
CA ASP A 263 -8.12 10.58 8.83
C ASP A 263 -7.35 11.35 9.92
N SER A 264 -8.04 11.75 11.01
CA SER A 264 -7.42 12.39 12.19
C SER A 264 -6.69 11.40 13.11
N TYR A 265 -6.87 10.10 12.93
CA TYR A 265 -6.13 9.09 13.68
C TYR A 265 -4.72 8.88 13.13
N LEU A 266 -3.77 8.59 14.04
CA LEU A 266 -2.41 8.26 13.65
C LEU A 266 -2.41 6.91 12.90
N PRO A 267 -1.67 6.81 11.78
CA PRO A 267 -1.56 5.55 11.06
C PRO A 267 -1.06 4.41 11.97
N GLY A 268 -1.72 3.26 11.90
CA GLY A 268 -1.43 2.04 12.68
C GLY A 268 -2.19 1.93 14.00
N THR A 269 -2.99 2.94 14.36
CA THR A 269 -3.69 3.03 15.66
C THR A 269 -5.19 2.79 15.57
N PHE A 270 -5.75 2.68 14.35
CA PHE A 270 -7.20 2.57 14.14
C PHE A 270 -7.78 1.20 14.56
N PHE A 271 -7.09 0.10 14.25
CA PHE A 271 -7.60 -1.28 14.46
C PHE A 271 -7.02 -2.00 15.67
N THR A 272 -7.15 -1.45 16.86
CA THR A 272 -6.73 -2.17 18.08
C THR A 272 -7.95 -2.65 18.85
N GLU A 273 -7.87 -3.87 19.42
CA GLU A 273 -8.91 -4.49 20.27
C GLU A 273 -9.26 -3.64 21.52
N TYR A 274 -8.47 -2.59 21.78
CA TYR A 274 -8.71 -1.56 22.78
C TYR A 274 -8.89 -0.17 22.14
N GLN A 275 -9.85 -0.05 21.20
CA GLN A 275 -10.17 1.22 20.52
C GLN A 275 -10.13 2.40 21.49
N VAL A 276 -10.79 2.31 22.64
CA VAL A 276 -10.84 3.41 23.64
C VAL A 276 -9.47 3.77 24.23
N ALA A 277 -8.61 2.80 24.52
CA ALA A 277 -7.30 3.05 25.15
C ALA A 277 -6.28 3.66 24.17
N HIS A 278 -6.28 3.22 22.90
CA HIS A 278 -5.42 3.80 21.88
C HIS A 278 -5.96 5.11 21.31
N LEU A 279 -7.29 5.29 21.26
CA LEU A 279 -7.92 6.60 21.04
C LEU A 279 -7.42 7.59 22.10
N LYS A 280 -7.46 7.20 23.37
CA LYS A 280 -6.93 8.01 24.47
C LYS A 280 -5.43 8.29 24.30
N ALA A 281 -4.61 7.27 24.01
CA ALA A 281 -3.17 7.45 23.81
C ALA A 281 -2.82 8.37 22.63
N GLY A 282 -3.53 8.24 21.49
CA GLY A 282 -3.39 9.12 20.33
C GLY A 282 -3.79 10.55 20.65
N MET A 283 -4.92 10.75 21.34
CA MET A 283 -5.36 12.09 21.77
C MET A 283 -4.44 12.70 22.83
N GLU A 284 -3.89 11.91 23.75
CA GLU A 284 -2.89 12.35 24.73
C GLU A 284 -1.61 12.80 24.03
N LEU A 285 -1.17 12.08 22.99
CA LEU A 285 0.00 12.45 22.19
C LEU A 285 -0.23 13.78 21.46
N LEU A 286 -1.39 13.94 20.82
CA LEU A 286 -1.78 15.19 20.17
C LEU A 286 -1.82 16.36 21.17
N THR A 287 -2.37 16.12 22.36
CA THR A 287 -2.45 17.13 23.44
C THR A 287 -1.06 17.54 23.93
N LYS A 288 -0.16 16.57 24.15
CA LYS A 288 1.24 16.83 24.54
C LYS A 288 1.98 17.67 23.49
N MET A 289 1.80 17.35 22.21
CA MET A 289 2.42 18.12 21.13
C MET A 289 1.89 19.57 21.08
N ARG A 290 0.58 19.78 21.24
CA ARG A 290 0.00 21.14 21.30
C ARG A 290 0.55 21.96 22.45
N GLN A 291 0.63 21.37 23.64
CA GLN A 291 1.19 22.02 24.82
C GLN A 291 2.67 22.38 24.61
N LYS A 292 3.47 21.46 24.05
CA LYS A 292 4.90 21.68 23.83
C LYS A 292 5.18 22.87 22.91
N TYR A 293 4.37 23.06 21.86
CA TYR A 293 4.57 24.11 20.87
C TYR A 293 3.73 25.37 21.11
N ASN A 294 3.05 25.49 22.27
CA ASN A 294 2.27 26.67 22.67
C ASN A 294 1.24 27.17 21.63
N VAL A 295 0.66 26.26 20.82
CA VAL A 295 -0.33 26.64 19.80
C VAL A 295 -1.72 26.67 20.40
N SER A 296 -2.41 27.81 20.30
CA SER A 296 -3.75 28.01 20.84
C SER A 296 -4.80 27.18 20.09
N THR A 297 -5.71 26.53 20.82
CA THR A 297 -6.93 25.90 20.27
C THR A 297 -7.96 26.97 19.89
N LYS A 298 -7.60 27.94 19.05
CA LYS A 298 -8.64 28.73 18.39
C LYS A 298 -9.34 27.80 17.42
N SER A 299 -10.60 27.50 17.71
CA SER A 299 -11.50 26.79 16.79
C SER A 299 -11.46 27.51 15.45
N GLN A 300 -10.79 26.93 14.46
CA GLN A 300 -11.01 27.34 13.09
C GLN A 300 -12.40 26.84 12.71
N THR A 301 -13.35 27.77 12.69
CA THR A 301 -14.64 27.62 12.04
C THR A 301 -14.41 27.42 10.55
N GLN A 302 -14.91 26.31 10.01
CA GLN A 302 -15.15 26.04 8.59
C GLN A 302 -13.91 26.14 7.66
N SER A 303 -12.93 25.27 7.89
CA SER A 303 -11.94 24.88 6.88
C SER A 303 -12.24 23.44 6.42
N GLU A 304 -12.23 23.17 5.11
CA GLU A 304 -12.33 21.81 4.55
C GLU A 304 -11.14 20.92 4.95
N SER A 305 -10.03 21.52 5.40
CA SER A 305 -8.84 20.81 5.90
C SER A 305 -8.93 20.58 7.40
N THR A 306 -8.79 19.32 7.84
CA THR A 306 -8.70 18.91 9.26
C THR A 306 -7.33 19.18 9.87
N VAL A 307 -6.34 19.65 9.10
CA VAL A 307 -4.95 19.90 9.54
C VAL A 307 -4.80 21.33 10.07
N ASN A 308 -4.32 21.48 11.32
CA ASN A 308 -3.91 22.78 11.85
C ASN A 308 -2.52 23.16 11.31
N GLU A 309 -2.49 24.03 10.30
CA GLU A 309 -1.24 24.41 9.61
C GLU A 309 -0.24 25.12 10.52
N GLU A 310 -0.70 25.95 11.45
CA GLU A 310 0.17 26.67 12.42
C GLU A 310 0.92 25.69 13.33
N LEU A 311 0.21 24.69 13.85
CA LEU A 311 0.80 23.63 14.65
C LEU A 311 1.73 22.75 13.82
N CYS A 312 1.34 22.40 12.59
CA CYS A 312 2.18 21.64 11.67
C CYS A 312 3.53 22.33 11.45
N LEU A 313 3.51 23.63 11.14
CA LEU A 313 4.72 24.43 10.93
C LEU A 313 5.53 24.60 12.21
N SER A 314 4.88 24.76 13.37
CA SER A 314 5.57 24.86 14.66
C SER A 314 6.33 23.57 15.00
N ILE A 315 5.71 22.40 14.76
CA ILE A 315 6.34 21.09 14.93
C ILE A 315 7.57 20.98 14.01
N LEU A 316 7.42 21.34 12.73
CA LEU A 316 8.50 21.26 11.75
C LEU A 316 9.66 22.19 12.08
N GLN A 317 9.38 23.45 12.43
CA GLN A 317 10.41 24.43 12.77
C GLN A 317 11.15 24.03 14.04
N GLY A 318 10.43 23.61 15.08
CA GLY A 318 11.05 23.18 16.34
C GLY A 318 11.75 21.82 16.28
N ALA A 319 11.65 21.10 15.16
CA ALA A 319 12.41 19.88 14.88
C ALA A 319 13.31 20.04 13.63
N ASN A 320 13.57 21.29 13.22
CA ASN A 320 14.42 21.65 12.08
C ASN A 320 14.15 20.84 10.79
N PHE A 321 12.87 20.51 10.54
CA PHE A 321 12.40 19.69 9.43
C PHE A 321 12.97 18.26 9.37
N LYS A 322 13.54 17.74 10.46
CA LYS A 322 14.07 16.36 10.54
C LYS A 322 13.10 15.40 11.20
N LEU A 323 13.05 14.18 10.69
CA LEU A 323 12.07 13.19 11.11
C LEU A 323 12.43 12.57 12.48
N ASP A 324 13.72 12.36 12.72
CA ASP A 324 14.25 11.82 13.96
C ASP A 324 14.05 12.77 15.14
N GLU A 325 14.21 14.08 14.95
CA GLU A 325 13.94 15.11 15.95
C GLU A 325 12.46 15.12 16.37
N ILE A 326 11.53 15.02 15.40
CA ILE A 326 10.09 14.89 15.72
C ILE A 326 9.84 13.60 16.52
N ARG A 327 10.43 12.48 16.13
CA ARG A 327 10.28 11.20 16.85
C ARG A 327 10.87 11.24 18.25
N GLY A 328 12.01 11.88 18.43
CA GLY A 328 12.63 12.08 19.74
C GLY A 328 11.72 12.82 20.71
N HIS A 329 10.90 13.75 20.20
CA HIS A 329 9.93 14.50 21.00
C HIS A 329 8.73 13.67 21.47
N LEU A 330 8.39 12.57 20.79
CA LEU A 330 7.27 11.70 21.17
C LEU A 330 7.61 10.79 22.36
N GLY A 331 8.90 10.67 22.71
CA GLY A 331 9.40 9.77 23.74
C GLY A 331 9.38 8.30 23.32
N ARG A 332 10.18 7.46 24.00
CA ARG A 332 10.04 6.00 23.88
C ARG A 332 8.92 5.57 24.83
N CYS A 333 7.93 4.81 24.35
CA CYS A 333 7.08 4.04 25.25
C CYS A 333 8.01 3.18 26.10
N LYS A 334 8.00 3.39 27.42
CA LYS A 334 8.58 2.40 28.34
C LYS A 334 7.77 1.13 28.11
N GLN A 335 8.43 0.09 27.62
CA GLN A 335 7.85 -1.25 27.45
C GLN A 335 7.42 -1.81 28.80
#